data_AF-A0A7Y8I273-F1
#
_entry.id   AF-A0A7Y8I273-F1
#
_cell.length_a   1.000
_cell.length_b   1.000
_cell.length_c   1.000
_cell.angle_alpha   90.00
_cell.angle_beta   90.00
_cell.angle_gamma   90.00
#
_symmetry.space_group_name_H-M   'P 1'
#
loop_
_entity.id
_entity.type
_entity.pdbx_description
1 polymer ?
#
loop_
_entity_poly.entity_id
_entity_poly.type
_entity_poly.pdbx_seq_one_letter_code
_entity_poly.pdbx_strand_id
1 'polypeptide(L)'
;GGGTAGPRPEGVSELAWQVQRFHAFLWASGGVFSDYYIHQIDECSWMKGAWPVEAHALGGRHYRGDSLDQNFDTYSVQFVYPDGTRLFFDGRNMKGARDEFASYAHGSKGSAVISTLSHTPGMTRIYKGQKMPAVTNRNQLPLPEDPNLVWAYPQPEKSPYQWEWDDLMEAIREDKPYNEVTRGAEASLVTSMGRMAAHTGRIVTYEQMLNCPHEFAPNVDKLTMDGPAPLQMGPDGKYPVPEPGIKIDREY
;
A
#
# COMPACT_ATOMS: atom_id res chain seq x y z
N GLY A 1 7.53 12.71 -1.87
CA GLY A 1 6.20 12.11 -2.01
C GLY A 1 5.94 11.79 -3.46
N GLY A 2 5.31 10.65 -3.75
CA GLY A 2 4.90 10.22 -5.09
C GLY A 2 3.39 10.45 -5.35
N GLY A 3 2.88 9.95 -6.47
CA GLY A 3 1.45 10.05 -6.80
C GLY A 3 0.94 11.48 -6.96
N THR A 4 1.79 12.40 -7.43
CA THR A 4 1.41 13.77 -7.79
C THR A 4 1.22 13.88 -9.29
N ALA A 5 0.33 14.77 -9.73
CA ALA A 5 0.15 15.06 -11.15
C ALA A 5 0.11 16.59 -11.37
N GLY A 6 0.84 17.07 -12.38
CA GLY A 6 0.77 18.47 -12.81
C GLY A 6 -0.43 18.71 -13.75
N PRO A 7 -0.48 19.83 -14.49
CA PRO A 7 -1.47 20.01 -15.54
C PRO A 7 -1.31 18.99 -16.68
N ARG A 8 -2.42 18.63 -17.34
CA ARG A 8 -2.39 17.83 -18.57
C ARG A 8 -1.70 18.60 -19.71
N PRO A 9 -0.71 18.00 -20.40
CA PRO A 9 -0.10 18.62 -21.57
C PRO A 9 -1.09 18.80 -22.73
N GLU A 10 -0.87 19.82 -23.55
CA GLU A 10 -1.62 20.04 -24.78
C GLU A 10 -1.47 18.83 -25.72
N GLY A 11 -2.55 18.48 -26.44
CA GLY A 11 -2.56 17.37 -27.40
C GLY A 11 -2.61 15.96 -26.80
N VAL A 12 -2.53 15.80 -25.47
CA VAL A 12 -2.70 14.51 -24.80
C VAL A 12 -4.15 14.37 -24.34
N SER A 13 -4.83 13.26 -24.63
CA SER A 13 -6.18 13.01 -24.13
C SER A 13 -6.21 12.90 -22.61
N GLU A 14 -7.37 13.17 -22.01
CA GLU A 14 -7.56 13.09 -20.56
C GLU A 14 -7.30 11.67 -20.03
N LEU A 15 -7.85 10.66 -20.70
CA LEU A 15 -7.66 9.27 -20.31
C LEU A 15 -6.18 8.86 -20.38
N ALA A 16 -5.49 9.12 -21.49
CA ALA A 16 -4.09 8.75 -21.64
C ALA A 16 -3.21 9.42 -20.59
N TRP A 17 -3.50 10.69 -20.30
CA TRP A 17 -2.77 11.45 -19.30
C TRP A 17 -2.93 10.87 -17.89
N GLN A 18 -4.16 10.49 -17.51
CA GLN A 18 -4.44 9.88 -16.21
C GLN A 18 -3.82 8.48 -16.09
N VAL A 19 -3.91 7.64 -17.14
CA VAL A 19 -3.29 6.30 -17.16
C VAL A 19 -1.77 6.38 -17.02
N GLN A 20 -1.10 7.34 -17.69
CA GLN A 20 0.34 7.56 -17.53
C GLN A 20 0.76 7.98 -16.11
N ARG A 21 -0.19 8.46 -15.32
CA ARG A 21 0.00 8.98 -13.96
C ARG A 21 -0.88 8.21 -12.97
N PHE A 22 -1.10 6.93 -13.21
CA PHE A 22 -2.08 6.10 -12.48
C PHE A 22 -2.00 6.26 -10.95
N HIS A 23 -0.81 6.35 -10.36
CA HIS A 23 -0.62 6.60 -8.92
C HIS A 23 -1.31 7.87 -8.38
N ALA A 24 -1.60 8.85 -9.23
CA ALA A 24 -2.28 10.10 -8.86
C ALA A 24 -3.81 9.95 -8.81
N PHE A 25 -4.37 8.91 -9.44
CA PHE A 25 -5.81 8.75 -9.63
C PHE A 25 -6.30 7.46 -9.00
N LEU A 26 -7.30 7.59 -8.12
CA LEU A 26 -7.85 6.45 -7.40
C LEU A 26 -8.46 5.45 -8.36
N TRP A 27 -9.09 5.88 -9.46
CA TRP A 27 -9.70 4.94 -10.38
C TRP A 27 -8.71 4.06 -11.15
N ALA A 28 -7.50 4.58 -11.41
CA ALA A 28 -6.51 3.91 -12.26
C ALA A 28 -5.71 2.86 -11.49
N SER A 29 -5.43 3.10 -10.20
CA SER A 29 -4.62 2.18 -9.39
C SER A 29 -4.96 2.15 -7.90
N GLY A 30 -6.03 2.80 -7.47
CA GLY A 30 -6.30 3.03 -6.04
C GLY A 30 -5.32 4.03 -5.39
N GLY A 31 -4.67 4.86 -6.21
CA GLY A 31 -3.72 5.90 -5.78
C GLY A 31 -2.44 5.35 -5.16
N VAL A 32 -1.69 6.19 -4.44
CA VAL A 32 -0.48 5.74 -3.72
C VAL A 32 -0.79 4.78 -2.58
N PHE A 33 -2.02 4.80 -2.03
CA PHE A 33 -2.36 3.87 -0.95
C PHE A 33 -2.33 2.44 -1.46
N SER A 34 -3.05 2.14 -2.54
CA SER A 34 -3.13 0.76 -3.01
C SER A 34 -1.85 0.31 -3.70
N ASP A 35 -1.10 1.22 -4.32
CA ASP A 35 0.10 0.85 -5.05
C ASP A 35 1.34 0.74 -4.15
N TYR A 36 1.51 1.63 -3.17
CA TYR A 36 2.72 1.62 -2.34
C TYR A 36 2.53 0.87 -1.03
N TYR A 37 1.36 0.94 -0.42
CA TYR A 37 1.16 0.44 0.96
C TYR A 37 0.71 -1.02 0.99
N ILE A 38 0.16 -1.55 -0.11
CA ILE A 38 -0.28 -2.95 -0.21
C ILE A 38 0.79 -3.94 0.22
N HIS A 39 2.05 -3.67 -0.13
CA HIS A 39 3.14 -4.60 0.13
C HIS A 39 3.37 -4.87 1.62
N GLN A 40 3.34 -3.83 2.45
CA GLN A 40 3.52 -3.97 3.89
C GLN A 40 2.26 -4.53 4.57
N ILE A 41 1.07 -4.19 4.04
CA ILE A 41 -0.20 -4.75 4.50
C ILE A 41 -0.22 -6.27 4.27
N ASP A 42 0.20 -6.70 3.08
CA ASP A 42 0.34 -8.10 2.70
C ASP A 42 1.41 -8.80 3.54
N GLU A 43 2.66 -8.31 3.57
CA GLU A 43 3.75 -8.99 4.27
C GLU A 43 3.47 -9.19 5.76
N CYS A 44 2.87 -8.18 6.42
CA CYS A 44 2.54 -8.24 7.83
C CYS A 44 1.39 -9.21 8.09
N SER A 45 0.39 -9.27 7.20
CA SER A 45 -0.72 -10.20 7.30
C SER A 45 -0.31 -11.64 6.97
N TRP A 46 0.63 -11.81 6.04
CA TRP A 46 1.26 -13.10 5.75
C TRP A 46 1.99 -13.61 6.99
N MET A 47 2.84 -12.77 7.59
CA MET A 47 3.56 -13.11 8.81
C MET A 47 2.62 -13.38 9.99
N LYS A 48 1.52 -12.65 10.09
CA LYS A 48 0.46 -12.90 11.09
C LYS A 48 -0.24 -14.25 10.88
N GLY A 49 -0.25 -14.75 9.65
CA GLY A 49 -1.03 -15.93 9.25
C GLY A 49 -2.54 -15.69 9.25
N ALA A 50 -2.98 -14.43 9.09
CA ALA A 50 -4.39 -14.07 9.04
C ALA A 50 -4.60 -12.74 8.30
N TRP A 51 -5.78 -12.55 7.74
CA TRP A 51 -6.23 -11.27 7.21
C TRP A 51 -6.99 -10.45 8.26
N PRO A 52 -6.88 -9.11 8.25
CA PRO A 52 -7.71 -8.25 9.08
C PRO A 52 -9.21 -8.39 8.74
N VAL A 53 -10.07 -8.29 9.76
CA VAL A 53 -11.53 -8.35 9.65
C VAL A 53 -12.19 -6.96 9.63
N GLU A 54 -11.48 -5.93 10.10
CA GLU A 54 -11.91 -4.53 10.01
C GLU A 54 -10.71 -3.58 9.96
N ALA A 55 -10.96 -2.37 9.45
CA ALA A 55 -10.03 -1.25 9.48
C ALA A 55 -10.72 0.00 10.07
N HIS A 56 -10.00 0.71 10.93
CA HIS A 56 -10.31 2.06 11.36
C HIS A 56 -9.15 2.98 11.00
N ALA A 57 -9.42 4.11 10.36
CA ALA A 57 -8.35 4.95 9.86
C ALA A 57 -8.60 6.44 9.99
N LEU A 58 -7.50 7.16 10.07
CA LEU A 58 -7.41 8.62 9.96
C LEU A 58 -6.64 8.93 8.68
N GLY A 59 -7.10 9.92 7.93
CA GLY A 59 -6.47 10.34 6.69
C GLY A 59 -6.65 11.83 6.45
N GLY A 60 -5.71 12.44 5.74
CA GLY A 60 -5.81 13.87 5.44
C GLY A 60 -4.93 14.33 4.28
N ARG A 61 -5.37 15.42 3.66
CA ARG A 61 -4.65 16.16 2.62
C ARG A 61 -4.46 17.60 3.07
N HIS A 62 -3.21 18.04 3.19
CA HIS A 62 -2.87 19.38 3.61
C HIS A 62 -1.75 20.01 2.75
N TYR A 63 -0.65 19.29 2.47
CA TYR A 63 0.53 19.82 1.77
C TYR A 63 0.77 19.16 0.41
N ARG A 64 -0.18 19.31 -0.51
CA ARG A 64 -0.05 18.80 -1.90
C ARG A 64 0.02 19.88 -2.97
N GLY A 65 -0.01 21.16 -2.58
CA GLY A 65 0.14 22.31 -3.48
C GLY A 65 -0.87 22.29 -4.63
N ASP A 66 -0.39 22.59 -5.84
CA ASP A 66 -1.20 22.62 -7.06
C ASP A 66 -1.32 21.25 -7.75
N SER A 67 -0.99 20.16 -7.05
CA SER A 67 -1.07 18.82 -7.62
C SER A 67 -2.53 18.42 -7.89
N LEU A 68 -2.78 17.98 -9.11
CA LEU A 68 -4.06 17.47 -9.63
C LEU A 68 -4.18 15.96 -9.41
N ASP A 69 -4.05 15.53 -8.15
CA ASP A 69 -4.15 14.13 -7.72
C ASP A 69 -5.22 13.96 -6.64
N GLN A 70 -5.65 12.73 -6.40
CA GLN A 70 -6.70 12.39 -5.43
C GLN A 70 -6.16 11.91 -4.06
N ASN A 71 -4.85 11.84 -3.87
CA ASN A 71 -4.27 11.19 -2.70
C ASN A 71 -4.30 12.07 -1.44
N PHE A 72 -4.41 11.43 -0.28
CA PHE A 72 -3.98 12.06 0.97
C PHE A 72 -2.46 12.10 1.09
N ASP A 73 -1.96 13.01 1.92
CA ASP A 73 -0.54 13.08 2.25
C ASP A 73 -0.18 12.31 3.53
N THR A 74 -1.19 11.98 4.35
CA THR A 74 -1.04 11.23 5.59
C THR A 74 -2.17 10.21 5.72
N TYR A 75 -1.81 9.00 6.11
CA TYR A 75 -2.71 7.91 6.45
C TYR A 75 -2.22 7.27 7.75
N SER A 76 -3.15 6.95 8.66
CA SER A 76 -2.89 6.11 9.82
C SER A 76 -4.05 5.13 9.95
N VAL A 77 -3.76 3.84 9.77
CA VAL A 77 -4.75 2.77 9.70
C VAL A 77 -4.48 1.77 10.81
N GLN A 78 -5.55 1.40 11.50
CA GLN A 78 -5.57 0.30 12.46
C GLN A 78 -6.35 -0.83 11.84
N PHE A 79 -5.63 -1.86 11.39
CA PHE A 79 -6.21 -3.12 10.95
C PHE A 79 -6.38 -4.04 12.17
N VAL A 80 -7.55 -4.65 12.32
CA VAL A 80 -7.85 -5.57 13.42
C VAL A 80 -7.95 -6.98 12.88
N TYR A 81 -7.16 -7.91 13.44
CA TYR A 81 -7.19 -9.33 13.09
C TYR A 81 -8.29 -10.09 13.86
N PRO A 82 -8.67 -11.31 13.44
CA PRO A 82 -9.71 -12.10 14.09
C PRO A 82 -9.48 -12.35 15.59
N ASP A 83 -8.22 -12.39 16.03
CA ASP A 83 -7.84 -12.59 17.44
C ASP A 83 -7.80 -11.29 18.26
N GLY A 84 -8.20 -10.16 17.66
CA GLY A 84 -8.21 -8.84 18.29
C GLY A 84 -6.85 -8.12 18.32
N THR A 85 -5.77 -8.77 17.84
CA THR A 85 -4.48 -8.09 17.64
C THR A 85 -4.58 -7.08 16.49
N ARG A 86 -3.65 -6.12 16.46
CA ARG A 86 -3.72 -4.98 15.55
C ARG A 86 -2.44 -4.79 14.77
N LEU A 87 -2.57 -4.46 13.49
CA LEU A 87 -1.52 -3.86 12.69
C LEU A 87 -1.76 -2.35 12.63
N PHE A 88 -0.80 -1.59 13.14
CA PHE A 88 -0.76 -0.13 13.00
C PHE A 88 0.06 0.20 11.77
N PHE A 89 -0.59 0.82 10.79
CA PHE A 89 0.00 1.16 9.51
C PHE A 89 -0.01 2.67 9.32
N ASP A 90 1.16 3.28 9.16
CA ASP A 90 1.29 4.71 8.90
C ASP A 90 1.87 4.92 7.50
N GLY A 91 1.18 5.71 6.69
CA GLY A 91 1.61 6.10 5.35
C GLY A 91 1.80 7.61 5.26
N ARG A 92 2.96 8.06 4.76
CA ARG A 92 3.23 9.48 4.55
C ARG A 92 3.77 9.75 3.15
N ASN A 93 3.12 10.66 2.45
CA ASN A 93 3.49 11.11 1.13
C ASN A 93 3.75 12.62 1.11
N MET A 94 4.81 13.04 1.81
CA MET A 94 5.25 14.43 1.91
C MET A 94 6.71 14.54 1.48
N LYS A 95 7.02 15.41 0.52
CA LYS A 95 8.40 15.65 0.09
C LYS A 95 9.18 16.35 1.20
N GLY A 96 10.39 15.88 1.50
CA GLY A 96 11.29 16.48 2.48
C GLY A 96 11.09 15.99 3.92
N ALA A 97 10.08 15.16 4.19
CA ALA A 97 9.99 14.46 5.47
C ALA A 97 11.00 13.31 5.52
N ARG A 98 11.25 12.77 6.73
CA ARG A 98 12.05 11.55 6.91
C ARG A 98 11.46 10.40 6.07
N ASP A 99 12.31 9.71 5.31
CA ASP A 99 11.94 8.50 4.60
C ASP A 99 12.04 7.28 5.52
N GLU A 100 11.06 6.39 5.41
CA GLU A 100 11.07 5.09 6.06
C GLU A 100 10.18 4.13 5.28
N PHE A 101 10.74 2.97 4.97
CA PHE A 101 10.03 1.86 4.35
C PHE A 101 10.44 0.62 5.14
N ALA A 102 9.70 0.37 6.22
CA ALA A 102 10.07 -0.63 7.20
C ALA A 102 8.84 -1.15 7.93
N SER A 103 8.91 -2.42 8.32
CA SER A 103 7.87 -3.11 9.06
C SER A 103 8.49 -3.79 10.27
N TYR A 104 7.79 -3.71 11.40
CA TYR A 104 8.28 -4.17 12.69
C TYR A 104 7.22 -5.00 13.40
N ALA A 105 7.66 -6.00 14.16
CA ALA A 105 6.80 -6.76 15.05
C ALA A 105 7.28 -6.61 16.51
N HIS A 106 6.34 -6.36 17.41
CA HIS A 106 6.59 -6.30 18.85
C HIS A 106 5.81 -7.42 19.55
N GLY A 107 6.53 -8.28 20.26
CA GLY A 107 5.97 -9.35 21.09
C GLY A 107 6.28 -9.13 22.57
N SER A 108 5.65 -9.90 23.46
CA SER A 108 5.88 -9.76 24.91
C SER A 108 7.30 -10.12 25.38
N LYS A 109 8.07 -10.82 24.55
CA LYS A 109 9.42 -11.35 24.89
C LYS A 109 10.53 -10.88 23.96
N GLY A 110 10.20 -10.13 22.91
CA GLY A 110 11.14 -9.77 21.86
C GLY A 110 10.49 -8.92 20.79
N SER A 111 11.27 -8.58 19.77
CA SER A 111 10.81 -7.84 18.61
C SER A 111 11.48 -8.35 17.34
N ALA A 112 10.95 -7.97 16.19
CA ALA A 112 11.52 -8.31 14.89
C ALA A 112 11.46 -7.13 13.93
N VAL A 113 12.48 -7.02 13.09
CA VAL A 113 12.41 -6.21 11.88
C VAL A 113 12.02 -7.15 10.75
N ILE A 114 10.87 -6.89 10.13
CA ILE A 114 10.33 -7.66 9.01
C ILE A 114 11.03 -7.21 7.72
N SER A 115 10.95 -5.91 7.46
CA SER A 115 11.56 -5.22 6.31
C SER A 115 12.26 -3.94 6.80
N THR A 116 13.42 -3.60 6.22
CA THR A 116 14.30 -2.56 6.78
C THR A 116 14.27 -1.22 6.03
N LEU A 117 14.41 -1.25 4.70
CA LEU A 117 14.44 -0.07 3.82
C LEU A 117 13.69 -0.30 2.49
N SER A 118 13.35 -1.54 2.21
CA SER A 118 12.68 -2.06 1.02
C SER A 118 12.32 -3.52 1.31
N HIS A 119 11.50 -4.16 0.47
CA HIS A 119 11.24 -5.60 0.56
C HIS A 119 12.40 -6.46 0.05
N THR A 120 13.37 -5.88 -0.68
CA THR A 120 14.55 -6.61 -1.13
C THR A 120 15.81 -5.72 -1.19
N PRO A 121 16.88 -6.05 -0.44
CA PRO A 121 16.89 -7.04 0.63
C PRO A 121 16.02 -6.57 1.81
N GLY A 122 15.20 -7.47 2.36
CA GLY A 122 14.37 -7.20 3.54
C GLY A 122 15.22 -7.07 4.81
N MET A 123 16.30 -7.85 4.91
CA MET A 123 17.20 -7.97 6.05
C MET A 123 16.46 -8.25 7.36
N THR A 124 15.62 -9.29 7.32
CA THR A 124 14.78 -9.69 8.44
C THR A 124 15.61 -10.14 9.63
N ARG A 125 15.26 -9.66 10.83
CA ARG A 125 16.01 -9.91 12.09
C ARG A 125 15.07 -10.06 13.28
N ILE A 126 15.48 -10.85 14.27
CA ILE A 126 14.80 -11.03 15.55
C ILE A 126 15.72 -10.61 16.69
N TYR A 127 15.16 -9.90 17.67
CA TYR A 127 15.89 -9.34 18.80
C TYR A 127 15.26 -9.75 20.14
N LYS A 128 16.11 -9.82 21.18
CA LYS A 128 15.69 -9.88 22.59
C LYS A 128 15.22 -8.49 23.02
N GLY A 129 14.12 -8.44 23.76
CA GLY A 129 13.54 -7.17 24.19
C GLY A 129 12.95 -6.37 23.02
N GLN A 130 12.81 -5.05 23.20
CA GLN A 130 12.09 -4.18 22.26
C GLN A 130 13.01 -3.22 21.47
N LYS A 131 14.31 -3.22 21.79
CA LYS A 131 15.26 -2.28 21.18
C LYS A 131 15.79 -2.88 19.88
N MET A 132 15.42 -2.27 18.77
CA MET A 132 15.92 -2.61 17.44
C MET A 132 16.79 -1.47 16.90
N PRO A 133 17.95 -1.75 16.28
CA PRO A 133 18.71 -0.74 15.56
C PRO A 133 17.88 -0.15 14.42
N ALA A 134 17.75 1.18 14.39
CA ALA A 134 17.11 1.86 13.27
C ALA A 134 18.09 1.97 12.10
N VAL A 135 17.61 1.65 10.90
CA VAL A 135 18.36 1.84 9.65
C VAL A 135 17.61 2.82 8.79
N THR A 136 18.20 3.98 8.53
CA THR A 136 17.58 5.04 7.73
C THR A 136 18.23 5.22 6.37
N ASN A 137 19.39 4.60 6.15
CA ASN A 137 20.07 4.60 4.85
C ASN A 137 20.99 3.38 4.71
N ARG A 138 21.27 2.99 3.46
CA ARG A 138 22.08 1.81 3.15
C ARG A 138 23.54 1.90 3.59
N ASN A 139 24.07 3.12 3.82
CA ASN A 139 25.46 3.30 4.25
C ASN A 139 25.68 2.92 5.72
N GLN A 140 24.62 2.64 6.47
CA GLN A 140 24.69 2.11 7.85
C GLN A 140 24.88 0.59 7.88
N LEU A 141 25.00 -0.06 6.73
CA LEU A 141 25.11 -1.51 6.60
C LEU A 141 26.56 -1.94 6.25
N PRO A 142 27.01 -3.11 6.74
CA PRO A 142 26.33 -4.01 7.68
C PRO A 142 26.24 -3.39 9.07
N LEU A 143 25.22 -3.79 9.84
CA LEU A 143 25.09 -3.37 11.24
C LEU A 143 26.23 -4.00 12.08
N PRO A 144 26.71 -3.30 13.13
CA PRO A 144 27.63 -3.90 14.09
C PRO A 144 26.97 -5.07 14.85
N GLU A 145 27.79 -5.91 15.47
CA GLU A 145 27.29 -6.96 16.35
C GLU A 145 26.40 -6.37 17.46
N ASP A 146 25.25 -6.99 17.68
CA ASP A 146 24.31 -6.62 18.73
C ASP A 146 24.10 -7.82 19.65
N PRO A 147 24.42 -7.74 20.96
CA PRO A 147 24.21 -8.85 21.90
C PRO A 147 22.72 -9.23 22.07
N ASN A 148 21.80 -8.38 21.62
CA ASN A 148 20.36 -8.66 21.62
C ASN A 148 19.90 -9.35 20.35
N LEU A 149 20.71 -9.42 19.29
CA LEU A 149 20.35 -10.13 18.06
C LEU A 149 20.20 -11.63 18.38
N VAL A 150 19.02 -12.18 18.10
CA VAL A 150 18.72 -13.60 18.26
C VAL A 150 18.97 -14.34 16.94
N TRP A 151 18.53 -13.74 15.84
CA TRP A 151 18.60 -14.35 14.52
C TRP A 151 18.53 -13.26 13.43
N ALA A 152 19.19 -13.49 12.31
CA ALA A 152 19.13 -12.66 11.11
C ALA A 152 19.12 -13.54 9.86
N TYR A 153 18.37 -13.14 8.83
CA TYR A 153 18.43 -13.81 7.54
C TYR A 153 19.81 -13.62 6.87
N PRO A 154 20.46 -14.68 6.38
CA PRO A 154 21.77 -14.59 5.74
C PRO A 154 21.77 -13.66 4.52
N GLN A 155 22.84 -12.88 4.35
CA GLN A 155 23.01 -11.99 3.20
C GLN A 155 24.09 -12.52 2.24
N PRO A 156 23.99 -12.23 0.93
CA PRO A 156 22.94 -11.45 0.28
C PRO A 156 21.65 -12.25 0.07
N GLU A 157 20.50 -11.58 0.17
CA GLU A 157 19.21 -12.14 -0.25
C GLU A 157 19.15 -12.28 -1.77
N LYS A 158 18.61 -13.41 -2.25
CA LYS A 158 18.23 -13.55 -3.65
C LYS A 158 16.99 -12.68 -3.92
N SER A 159 16.93 -12.10 -5.12
CA SER A 159 15.83 -11.22 -5.50
C SER A 159 14.48 -11.96 -5.43
N PRO A 160 13.44 -11.41 -4.77
CA PRO A 160 12.11 -12.00 -4.76
C PRO A 160 11.53 -12.06 -6.17
N TYR A 161 11.80 -11.07 -7.02
CA TYR A 161 11.39 -11.11 -8.42
C TYR A 161 11.95 -12.33 -9.18
N GLN A 162 13.17 -12.76 -8.85
CA GLN A 162 13.74 -13.95 -9.45
C GLN A 162 13.10 -15.22 -8.88
N TRP A 163 12.76 -15.25 -7.59
CA TRP A 163 12.02 -16.39 -7.00
C TRP A 163 10.66 -16.57 -7.66
N GLU A 164 9.88 -15.50 -7.82
CA GLU A 164 8.58 -15.55 -8.49
C GLU A 164 8.68 -16.09 -9.92
N TRP A 165 9.71 -15.66 -10.67
CA TRP A 165 9.95 -16.18 -12.02
C TRP A 165 10.39 -17.65 -12.01
N ASP A 166 11.26 -18.05 -11.09
CA ASP A 166 11.73 -19.42 -10.98
C ASP A 166 10.56 -20.36 -10.64
N ASP A 167 9.71 -19.99 -9.66
CA ASP A 167 8.54 -20.76 -9.22
C ASP A 167 7.51 -20.87 -10.36
N LEU A 168 7.22 -19.78 -11.07
CA LEU A 168 6.34 -19.80 -12.24
C LEU A 168 6.88 -20.70 -13.36
N MET A 169 8.17 -20.59 -13.67
CA MET A 169 8.79 -21.37 -14.74
C MET A 169 8.90 -22.86 -14.37
N GLU A 170 9.19 -23.19 -13.12
CA GLU A 170 9.16 -24.56 -12.62
C GLU A 170 7.76 -25.14 -12.74
N ALA A 171 6.74 -24.42 -12.28
CA ALA A 171 5.34 -24.86 -12.35
C ALA A 171 4.90 -25.18 -13.77
N ILE A 172 5.25 -24.33 -14.74
CA ILE A 172 4.95 -24.57 -16.17
C ILE A 172 5.72 -25.78 -16.71
N ARG A 173 7.02 -25.88 -16.41
CA ARG A 173 7.88 -26.94 -16.97
C ARG A 173 7.60 -28.32 -16.39
N GLU A 174 7.18 -28.36 -15.13
CA GLU A 174 6.93 -29.60 -14.39
C GLU A 174 5.43 -29.93 -14.30
N ASP A 175 4.56 -29.16 -14.96
CA ASP A 175 3.10 -29.32 -14.95
C ASP A 175 2.53 -29.36 -13.51
N LYS A 176 3.02 -28.47 -12.65
CA LYS A 176 2.57 -28.35 -11.25
C LYS A 176 1.53 -27.23 -11.13
N PRO A 177 0.45 -27.44 -10.36
CA PRO A 177 -0.44 -26.34 -9.98
C PRO A 177 0.32 -25.29 -9.15
N TYR A 178 0.29 -24.03 -9.60
CA TYR A 178 0.79 -22.88 -8.86
C TYR A 178 -0.21 -21.73 -9.02
N ASN A 179 -0.79 -21.27 -7.90
CA ASN A 179 -1.87 -20.29 -7.91
C ASN A 179 -1.90 -19.47 -6.62
N GLU A 180 -1.66 -18.17 -6.76
CA GLU A 180 -1.70 -17.20 -5.66
C GLU A 180 -2.84 -16.19 -5.80
N VAL A 181 -3.77 -16.41 -6.74
CA VAL A 181 -4.87 -15.49 -7.05
C VAL A 181 -5.70 -15.17 -5.82
N THR A 182 -6.01 -16.17 -4.99
CA THR A 182 -6.78 -15.94 -3.75
C THR A 182 -6.06 -14.97 -2.83
N ARG A 183 -4.77 -15.18 -2.56
CA ARG A 183 -3.96 -14.30 -1.72
C ARG A 183 -3.90 -12.88 -2.30
N GLY A 184 -3.63 -12.75 -3.59
CA GLY A 184 -3.56 -11.45 -4.26
C GLY A 184 -4.89 -10.68 -4.25
N ALA A 185 -6.01 -11.39 -4.41
CA ALA A 185 -7.35 -10.80 -4.31
C ALA A 185 -7.67 -10.34 -2.88
N GLU A 186 -7.35 -11.17 -1.87
CA GLU A 186 -7.55 -10.83 -0.46
C GLU A 186 -6.66 -9.65 -0.03
N ALA A 187 -5.39 -9.61 -0.47
CA ALA A 187 -4.49 -8.50 -0.24
C ALA A 187 -5.08 -7.19 -0.79
N SER A 188 -5.52 -7.22 -2.05
CA SER A 188 -6.15 -6.09 -2.73
C SER A 188 -7.42 -5.61 -2.01
N LEU A 189 -8.22 -6.55 -1.50
CA LEU A 189 -9.43 -6.26 -0.75
C LEU A 189 -9.11 -5.57 0.59
N VAL A 190 -8.19 -6.13 1.39
CA VAL A 190 -7.79 -5.58 2.69
C VAL A 190 -7.15 -4.21 2.52
N THR A 191 -6.34 -4.03 1.48
CA THR A 191 -5.79 -2.71 1.12
C THR A 191 -6.89 -1.72 0.79
N SER A 192 -7.88 -2.11 -0.03
CA SER A 192 -9.03 -1.26 -0.33
C SER A 192 -9.86 -0.94 0.92
N MET A 193 -10.01 -1.89 1.84
CA MET A 193 -10.69 -1.71 3.12
C MET A 193 -10.01 -0.62 3.96
N GLY A 194 -8.68 -0.67 4.10
CA GLY A 194 -7.91 0.35 4.82
C GLY A 194 -7.99 1.74 4.17
N ARG A 195 -7.94 1.78 2.83
CA ARG A 195 -8.08 3.01 2.04
C ARG A 195 -9.45 3.65 2.20
N MET A 196 -10.52 2.86 2.04
CA MET A 196 -11.91 3.27 2.22
C MET A 196 -12.15 3.80 3.64
N ALA A 197 -11.60 3.12 4.66
CA ALA A 197 -11.71 3.59 6.04
C ALA A 197 -11.10 4.99 6.21
N ALA A 198 -9.94 5.24 5.60
CA ALA A 198 -9.25 6.52 5.71
C ALA A 198 -10.00 7.63 4.96
N HIS A 199 -10.49 7.32 3.77
CA HIS A 199 -11.18 8.25 2.87
C HIS A 199 -12.58 8.65 3.35
N THR A 200 -13.29 7.74 4.02
CA THR A 200 -14.64 7.99 4.54
C THR A 200 -14.66 8.43 6.00
N GLY A 201 -13.61 8.12 6.77
CA GLY A 201 -13.58 8.31 8.22
C GLY A 201 -14.51 7.35 8.96
N ARG A 202 -14.77 6.16 8.39
CA ARG A 202 -15.64 5.12 8.96
C ARG A 202 -14.83 3.87 9.26
N ILE A 203 -15.32 3.07 10.21
CA ILE A 203 -14.87 1.69 10.34
C ILE A 203 -15.43 0.92 9.14
N VAL A 204 -14.56 0.19 8.45
CA VAL A 204 -14.92 -0.65 7.31
C VAL A 204 -14.52 -2.08 7.64
N THR A 205 -15.48 -3.00 7.56
CA THR A 205 -15.24 -4.44 7.75
C THR A 205 -14.85 -5.11 6.43
N TYR A 206 -14.21 -6.27 6.53
CA TYR A 206 -13.84 -7.09 5.37
C TYR A 206 -15.07 -7.40 4.51
N GLU A 207 -16.17 -7.82 5.12
CA GLU A 207 -17.43 -8.12 4.43
C GLU A 207 -18.05 -6.89 3.75
N GLN A 208 -18.00 -5.72 4.39
CA GLN A 208 -18.48 -4.49 3.76
C GLN A 208 -17.65 -4.10 2.54
N MET A 209 -16.33 -4.29 2.60
CA MET A 209 -15.47 -4.01 1.46
C MET A 209 -15.68 -5.04 0.34
N LEU A 210 -15.81 -6.33 0.67
CA LEU A 210 -16.06 -7.41 -0.28
C LEU A 210 -17.36 -7.19 -1.07
N ASN A 211 -18.38 -6.68 -0.40
CA ASN A 211 -19.69 -6.42 -0.97
C ASN A 211 -19.90 -4.94 -1.35
N CYS A 212 -18.82 -4.15 -1.46
CA CYS A 212 -18.90 -2.72 -1.72
C CYS A 212 -19.38 -2.45 -3.17
N PRO A 213 -20.45 -1.67 -3.38
CA PRO A 213 -20.94 -1.33 -4.72
C PRO A 213 -20.13 -0.20 -5.39
N HIS A 214 -19.12 0.36 -4.71
CA HIS A 214 -18.34 1.46 -5.25
C HIS A 214 -17.35 0.96 -6.31
N GLU A 215 -17.75 1.09 -7.57
CA GLU A 215 -16.87 0.87 -8.71
C GLU A 215 -16.15 2.16 -9.10
N PHE A 216 -14.83 2.05 -9.26
CA PHE A 216 -13.94 3.16 -9.59
C PHE A 216 -13.80 3.41 -11.09
N ALA A 217 -13.84 2.36 -11.90
CA ALA A 217 -13.64 2.41 -13.34
C ALA A 217 -14.87 1.89 -14.10
N PRO A 218 -16.06 2.51 -13.93
CA PRO A 218 -17.26 2.03 -14.61
C PRO A 218 -17.07 2.05 -16.13
N ASN A 219 -17.45 0.96 -16.79
CA ASN A 219 -17.26 0.74 -18.23
C ASN A 219 -15.78 0.72 -18.68
N VAL A 220 -14.88 0.19 -17.85
CA VAL A 220 -13.45 0.05 -18.19
C VAL A 220 -13.21 -0.66 -19.53
N ASP A 221 -14.08 -1.61 -19.90
CA ASP A 221 -14.08 -2.36 -21.15
C ASP A 221 -14.38 -1.51 -22.39
N LYS A 222 -14.96 -0.31 -22.21
CA LYS A 222 -15.37 0.61 -23.29
C LYS A 222 -14.44 1.81 -23.42
N LEU A 223 -13.37 1.88 -22.64
CA LEU A 223 -12.43 2.99 -22.71
C LEU A 223 -11.72 3.02 -24.07
N THR A 224 -11.60 4.22 -24.62
CA THR A 224 -10.84 4.49 -25.85
C THR A 224 -9.81 5.57 -25.58
N MET A 225 -8.66 5.50 -26.24
CA MET A 225 -7.56 6.44 -26.00
C MET A 225 -7.96 7.92 -26.19
N ASP A 226 -8.92 8.21 -27.07
CA ASP A 226 -9.43 9.56 -27.32
C ASP A 226 -10.72 9.87 -26.53
N GLY A 227 -11.21 8.91 -25.73
CA GLY A 227 -12.41 9.02 -24.94
C GLY A 227 -12.19 9.76 -23.60
N PRO A 228 -13.30 10.05 -22.88
CA PRO A 228 -13.21 10.65 -21.55
C PRO A 228 -12.62 9.66 -20.53
N ALA A 229 -11.85 10.17 -19.57
CA ALA A 229 -11.47 9.39 -18.40
C ALA A 229 -12.68 9.14 -17.47
N PRO A 230 -12.71 8.05 -16.68
CA PRO A 230 -13.75 7.84 -15.67
C PRO A 230 -13.84 9.00 -14.66
N LEU A 231 -12.70 9.60 -14.33
CA LEU A 231 -12.61 10.74 -13.43
C LEU A 231 -12.54 12.05 -14.23
N GLN A 232 -13.47 12.95 -13.96
CA GLN A 232 -13.57 14.27 -14.60
C GLN A 232 -13.20 15.38 -13.61
N MET A 233 -12.62 16.48 -14.11
CA MET A 233 -12.37 17.67 -13.31
C MET A 233 -13.69 18.38 -12.99
N GLY A 234 -13.76 18.96 -11.79
CA GLY A 234 -14.83 19.87 -11.39
C GLY A 234 -14.68 21.27 -12.00
N PRO A 235 -15.69 22.14 -11.80
CA PRO A 235 -15.66 23.52 -12.31
C PRO A 235 -14.52 24.38 -11.78
N ASP A 236 -13.92 24.01 -10.65
CA ASP A 236 -12.78 24.67 -10.02
C ASP A 236 -11.42 24.25 -10.61
N GLY A 237 -11.43 23.38 -11.63
CA GLY A 237 -10.21 22.85 -12.24
C GLY A 237 -9.46 21.89 -11.32
N LYS A 238 -10.16 21.14 -10.47
CA LYS A 238 -9.58 20.07 -9.64
C LYS A 238 -10.39 18.78 -9.77
N TYR A 239 -9.77 17.64 -9.49
CA TYR A 239 -10.50 16.39 -9.38
C TYR A 239 -11.18 16.26 -8.02
N PRO A 240 -12.34 15.58 -7.93
CA PRO A 240 -12.91 15.17 -6.66
C PRO A 240 -11.87 14.43 -5.82
N VAL A 241 -11.71 14.84 -4.57
CA VAL A 241 -10.81 14.19 -3.59
C VAL A 241 -11.65 13.55 -2.48
N PRO A 242 -11.07 12.64 -1.70
CA PRO A 242 -11.76 12.11 -0.53
C PRO A 242 -12.05 13.18 0.54
N GLU A 243 -13.21 13.08 1.15
CA GLU A 243 -13.75 14.06 2.11
C GLU A 243 -14.26 13.33 3.37
N PRO A 244 -13.36 12.90 4.27
CA PRO A 244 -13.71 12.06 5.41
C PRO A 244 -14.73 12.75 6.32
N GLY A 245 -15.78 12.03 6.70
CA GLY A 245 -16.88 12.57 7.50
C GLY A 245 -17.92 13.39 6.71
N ILE A 246 -17.66 13.74 5.45
CA ILE A 246 -18.64 14.36 4.54
C ILE A 246 -19.16 13.30 3.56
N LYS A 247 -18.25 12.63 2.84
CA LYS A 247 -18.55 11.47 2.00
C LYS A 247 -18.27 10.20 2.79
N ILE A 248 -19.33 9.56 3.28
CA ILE A 248 -19.21 8.45 4.24
C ILE A 248 -19.46 7.07 3.62
N ASP A 249 -20.02 7.01 2.43
CA ASP A 249 -20.39 5.79 1.69
C ASP A 249 -19.59 5.63 0.38
N ARG A 250 -18.80 6.64 0.00
CA ARG A 250 -17.94 6.67 -1.19
C ARG A 250 -16.66 7.44 -0.91
N GLU A 251 -15.62 7.14 -1.68
CA GLU A 251 -14.28 7.71 -1.47
C GLU A 251 -14.05 9.04 -2.17
N TYR A 252 -14.86 9.42 -3.17
CA TYR A 252 -14.83 10.73 -3.82
C TYR A 252 -16.09 10.95 -4.67
#